data_AF-A0A1T5I504-F1
#
_entry.id   AF-A0A1T5I504-F1
#
_cell.length_a   1.000
_cell.length_b   1.000
_cell.length_c   1.000
_cell.angle_alpha   90.00
_cell.angle_beta   90.00
_cell.angle_gamma   90.00
#
_symmetry.space_group_name_H-M   'P 1'
#
loop_
_entity.id
_entity.type
_entity.pdbx_description
1 polymer ?
#
loop_
_entity_poly.entity_id
_entity_poly.type
_entity_poly.pdbx_seq_one_letter_code
_entity_poly.pdbx_strand_id
1 'polypeptide(L)'
;MLVTMNDKEIFRLGTIRDVCEKRIKRKDAAQLLNVSVRQVQRLITRYRDLGAVGLVHQRRGQSPGNKIKTDIRHQCLNLIHEYYSDFGPTLAREKLIERHGIKIGLETLRQWMIADGL
;
A
#
# COMPACT_ATOMS: atom_id res chain seq x y z
N MET A 1 21.93 -3.27 6.90
CA MET A 1 20.53 -2.87 6.61
C MET A 1 19.61 -3.75 7.43
N LEU A 2 18.84 -3.19 8.36
CA LEU A 2 17.86 -3.94 9.15
C LEU A 2 16.60 -4.14 8.29
N VAL A 3 16.18 -5.39 8.11
CA VAL A 3 15.04 -5.74 7.26
C VAL A 3 13.86 -6.11 8.14
N THR A 4 12.85 -5.25 8.20
CA THR A 4 11.63 -5.52 8.96
C THR A 4 10.73 -6.47 8.17
N MET A 5 10.48 -7.65 8.73
CA MET A 5 9.66 -8.71 8.12
C MET A 5 8.48 -9.03 9.03
N ASN A 6 7.32 -9.30 8.45
CA ASN A 6 6.21 -9.91 9.17
C ASN A 6 6.41 -11.44 9.26
N ASP A 7 5.71 -12.14 10.16
CA ASP A 7 5.83 -13.61 10.32
C ASP A 7 5.73 -14.39 9.00
N LYS A 8 4.81 -14.00 8.11
CA LYS A 8 4.66 -14.63 6.79
C LYS A 8 5.90 -14.47 5.91
N GLU A 9 6.59 -13.34 6.00
CA GLU A 9 7.82 -13.07 5.24
C GLU A 9 9.01 -13.82 5.84
N ILE A 10 9.08 -13.95 7.17
CA ILE A 10 10.07 -14.76 7.87
C ILE A 10 9.91 -16.24 7.49
N PHE A 11 8.69 -16.77 7.56
CA PHE A 11 8.40 -18.16 7.16
C PHE A 11 8.75 -18.42 5.69
N ARG A 12 8.41 -17.47 4.80
CA ARG A 12 8.79 -17.52 3.39
C ARG A 12 10.30 -17.51 3.20
N LEU A 13 11.03 -16.66 3.93
CA LEU A 13 12.49 -16.60 3.87
C LEU A 13 13.10 -17.96 4.22
N GLY A 14 12.67 -18.56 5.33
CA GLY A 14 13.13 -19.89 5.74
C GLY A 14 12.86 -20.93 4.64
N THR A 15 11.62 -21.01 4.17
CA THR A 15 11.21 -21.97 3.15
C THR A 15 12.01 -21.82 1.84
N ILE A 16 12.22 -20.59 1.36
CA ILE A 16 12.98 -20.33 0.13
C ILE A 16 14.48 -20.64 0.33
N ARG A 17 15.02 -20.37 1.52
CA ARG A 17 16.38 -20.75 1.89
C ARG A 17 16.55 -22.27 1.83
N ASP A 18 15.63 -23.04 2.41
CA ASP A 18 15.66 -24.51 2.39
C ASP A 18 15.56 -25.09 0.96
N VAL A 19 14.80 -24.45 0.07
CA VAL A 19 14.79 -24.83 -1.35
C VAL A 19 16.14 -24.54 -2.01
N CYS A 20 16.78 -23.41 -1.68
CA CYS A 20 18.08 -23.03 -2.24
C CYS A 20 19.20 -23.96 -1.76
N GLU A 21 19.14 -24.38 -0.49
CA GLU A 21 20.04 -25.36 0.14
C GLU A 21 19.71 -26.81 -0.23
N LYS A 22 18.74 -27.02 -1.14
CA LYS A 22 18.29 -28.34 -1.63
C LYS A 22 17.75 -29.26 -0.53
N ARG A 23 17.32 -28.72 0.63
CA ARG A 23 16.69 -29.49 1.70
C ARG A 23 15.26 -29.91 1.38
N ILE A 24 14.54 -29.08 0.62
CA ILE A 24 13.17 -29.36 0.16
C ILE A 24 13.02 -29.08 -1.34
N LYS A 25 12.06 -29.76 -2.00
CA LYS A 25 11.78 -29.52 -3.41
C LYS A 25 10.87 -28.30 -3.59
N ARG A 26 10.89 -27.73 -4.79
CA ARG A 26 10.05 -26.56 -5.15
C ARG A 26 8.54 -26.85 -5.02
N LYS A 27 8.12 -28.10 -5.23
CA LYS A 27 6.72 -28.52 -5.13
C LYS A 27 6.26 -28.53 -3.66
N ASP A 28 7.07 -29.06 -2.76
CA ASP A 28 6.80 -29.04 -1.32
C ASP A 28 6.76 -27.61 -0.78
N ALA A 29 7.71 -26.76 -1.18
CA ALA A 29 7.71 -25.34 -0.84
C ALA A 29 6.45 -24.61 -1.35
N ALA A 30 5.95 -24.96 -2.54
CA ALA A 30 4.71 -24.41 -3.08
C ALA A 30 3.50 -24.79 -2.20
N GLN A 31 3.46 -26.02 -1.70
CA GLN A 31 2.42 -26.46 -0.77
C GLN A 31 2.53 -25.76 0.60
N LEU A 32 3.74 -25.68 1.18
CA LEU A 32 4.00 -25.01 2.45
C LEU A 32 3.62 -23.53 2.43
N LEU A 33 3.95 -22.84 1.33
CA LEU A 33 3.66 -21.41 1.17
C LEU A 33 2.25 -21.13 0.62
N ASN A 34 1.49 -22.16 0.26
CA ASN A 34 0.20 -22.05 -0.41
C ASN A 34 0.25 -21.16 -1.68
N VAL A 35 1.25 -21.39 -2.54
CA VAL A 35 1.44 -20.65 -3.80
C VAL A 35 1.81 -21.60 -4.93
N SER A 36 1.68 -21.16 -6.18
CA SER A 36 2.09 -22.00 -7.30
C SER A 36 3.62 -22.18 -7.38
N VAL A 37 4.07 -23.29 -7.96
CA VAL A 37 5.50 -23.58 -8.21
C VAL A 37 6.17 -22.46 -9.03
N ARG A 38 5.45 -21.84 -9.97
CA ARG A 38 5.95 -20.67 -10.73
C ARG A 38 6.25 -19.47 -9.82
N GLN A 39 5.42 -19.24 -8.80
CA GLN A 39 5.64 -18.18 -7.82
C GLN A 39 6.83 -18.51 -6.93
N VAL A 40 6.98 -19.76 -6.50
CA VAL A 40 8.19 -20.23 -5.80
C VAL A 40 9.44 -19.97 -6.66
N GLN A 41 9.40 -20.29 -7.95
CA GLN A 41 10.52 -20.01 -8.86
C GLN A 41 10.86 -18.51 -8.92
N ARG A 42 9.85 -17.64 -9.03
CA ARG A 42 10.06 -16.17 -9.00
C ARG A 42 10.69 -15.72 -7.69
N LEU A 43 10.27 -16.27 -6.56
CA LEU A 43 10.84 -15.95 -5.24
C LEU A 43 12.30 -16.42 -5.14
N ILE A 44 12.64 -17.60 -5.64
CA ILE A 44 14.02 -18.10 -5.67
C ILE A 44 14.91 -17.18 -6.52
N THR A 45 14.45 -16.80 -7.72
CA THR A 45 15.20 -15.88 -8.57
C THR A 45 15.46 -14.55 -7.87
N ARG A 46 14.43 -13.95 -7.24
CA ARG A 46 14.60 -12.71 -6.45
C ARG A 46 15.52 -12.87 -5.25
N TYR A 47 15.43 -14.00 -4.56
CA TYR A 47 16.28 -14.29 -3.41
C TYR A 47 17.76 -14.42 -3.82
N ARG A 48 18.05 -14.96 -5.00
CA ARG A 48 19.42 -15.05 -5.52
C ARG A 48 20.00 -13.69 -5.91
N ASP A 49 19.15 -12.80 -6.40
CA ASP A 49 19.55 -11.46 -6.85
C ASP A 49 19.69 -10.47 -5.67
N LEU A 50 18.72 -10.45 -4.76
CA LEU A 50 18.57 -9.43 -3.71
C LEU A 50 18.70 -9.98 -2.29
N GLY A 51 18.96 -11.28 -2.12
CA GLY A 51 18.97 -11.94 -0.82
C GLY A 51 17.61 -11.86 -0.11
N ALA A 52 17.65 -11.77 1.22
CA ALA A 52 16.44 -11.70 2.06
C ALA A 52 15.56 -10.47 1.75
N VAL A 53 16.16 -9.36 1.29
CA VAL A 53 15.44 -8.12 0.94
C VAL A 53 14.46 -8.36 -0.21
N GLY A 54 14.82 -9.23 -1.17
CA GLY A 54 13.97 -9.55 -2.33
C GLY A 54 12.66 -10.28 -2.00
N LEU A 55 12.54 -10.82 -0.78
CA LEU A 55 11.36 -11.54 -0.31
C LEU A 55 10.39 -10.67 0.50
N VAL A 56 10.82 -9.46 0.85
CA VAL A 56 10.00 -8.46 1.54
C VAL A 56 9.01 -7.84 0.56
N HIS A 57 7.86 -7.45 1.08
CA HIS A 57 6.88 -6.64 0.37
C HIS A 57 7.52 -5.34 -0.12
N GLN A 58 7.65 -5.16 -1.43
CA GLN A 58 8.40 -4.06 -2.02
C GLN A 58 7.80 -2.67 -1.74
N ARG A 59 6.50 -2.58 -1.44
CA ARG A 59 5.87 -1.31 -1.02
C ARG A 59 5.95 -1.06 0.48
N ARG A 60 6.62 -1.91 1.27
CA ARG A 60 6.81 -1.69 2.70
C ARG A 60 7.64 -0.42 2.90
N GLY A 61 7.08 0.54 3.64
CA GLY A 61 7.70 1.87 3.83
C GLY A 61 7.50 2.84 2.66
N GLN A 62 6.89 2.43 1.55
CA GLN A 62 6.57 3.33 0.44
C GLN A 62 5.16 3.91 0.62
N SER A 63 5.07 5.24 0.54
CA SER A 63 3.78 5.90 0.36
C SER A 63 3.18 5.44 -0.98
N PRO A 64 1.88 5.12 -1.06
CA PRO A 64 1.25 4.73 -2.31
C PRO A 64 1.42 5.85 -3.35
N GLY A 65 1.77 5.50 -4.59
CA GLY A 65 1.97 6.48 -5.68
C GLY A 65 0.73 7.33 -6.01
N ASN A 66 -0.45 6.90 -5.58
CA ASN A 66 -1.72 7.62 -5.71
C ASN A 66 -2.02 8.54 -4.51
N LYS A 67 -1.05 8.80 -3.62
CA LYS A 67 -1.23 9.79 -2.56
C LYS A 67 -1.45 11.14 -3.23
N ILE A 68 -2.70 11.60 -3.25
CA ILE A 68 -3.01 12.98 -3.60
C ILE A 68 -2.12 13.84 -2.72
N LYS A 69 -1.37 14.75 -3.34
CA LYS A 69 -0.40 15.60 -2.66
C LYS A 69 -1.06 16.15 -1.40
N THR A 70 -0.40 15.97 -0.26
CA THR A 70 -0.89 16.44 1.05
C THR A 70 -1.34 17.90 0.99
N ASP A 71 -0.66 18.68 0.15
CA ASP A 71 -1.00 20.05 -0.26
C ASP A 71 -2.47 20.25 -0.71
N ILE A 72 -2.97 19.42 -1.64
CA ILE A 72 -4.36 19.50 -2.11
C ILE A 72 -5.34 19.12 -0.99
N ARG A 73 -4.97 18.19 -0.12
CA ARG A 73 -5.80 17.84 1.05
C ARG A 73 -5.96 19.01 1.99
N HIS A 74 -4.86 19.67 2.36
CA HIS A 74 -4.90 20.84 3.23
C HIS A 74 -5.67 22.00 2.59
N GLN A 75 -5.44 22.25 1.30
CA GLN A 75 -6.16 23.30 0.57
C GLN A 75 -7.68 23.04 0.56
N CYS A 76 -8.12 21.80 0.29
CA CYS A 76 -9.54 21.44 0.34
C CYS A 76 -10.14 21.62 1.73
N LEU A 77 -9.47 21.12 2.77
CA LEU A 77 -9.98 21.20 4.14
C LEU A 77 -10.05 22.66 4.62
N ASN A 78 -9.04 23.48 4.30
CA ASN A 78 -9.05 24.90 4.67
C ASN A 78 -10.22 25.65 4.00
N LEU A 79 -10.50 25.37 2.73
CA LEU A 79 -11.66 25.94 2.04
C LEU A 79 -12.99 25.49 2.64
N ILE A 80 -13.08 24.24 3.10
CA ILE A 80 -14.28 23.74 3.78
C ILE A 80 -14.46 24.44 5.13
N HIS A 81 -13.41 24.55 5.94
CA HIS A 81 -13.47 25.27 7.22
C HIS A 81 -13.82 26.75 7.05
N GLU A 82 -13.26 27.42 6.04
CA GLU A 82 -13.42 28.86 5.84
C GLU A 82 -14.78 29.23 5.20
N TYR A 83 -15.32 28.39 4.31
CA TYR A 83 -16.50 28.74 3.50
C TYR A 83 -17.67 27.74 3.54
N TYR A 84 -17.44 26.49 3.94
CA TYR A 84 -18.40 25.39 3.77
C TYR A 84 -18.52 24.48 5.01
N SER A 85 -18.31 25.03 6.21
CA SER A 85 -18.25 24.25 7.46
C SER A 85 -19.56 23.56 7.81
N ASP A 86 -20.69 24.07 7.32
CA ASP A 86 -22.03 23.50 7.50
C ASP A 86 -22.42 22.49 6.40
N PHE A 87 -21.56 22.31 5.38
CA PHE A 87 -21.93 21.56 4.18
C PHE A 87 -21.53 20.11 4.31
N GLY A 88 -22.47 19.21 4.00
CA GLY A 88 -22.15 17.79 3.83
C GLY A 88 -21.18 17.53 2.66
N PRO A 89 -20.52 16.36 2.64
CA PRO A 89 -19.45 16.04 1.68
C PRO A 89 -19.86 16.15 0.20
N THR A 90 -21.14 15.94 -0.10
CA THR A 90 -21.67 16.09 -1.46
C THR A 90 -21.66 17.56 -1.89
N LEU A 91 -22.24 18.45 -1.07
CA LEU A 91 -22.38 19.86 -1.40
C LEU A 91 -21.03 20.59 -1.36
N ALA A 92 -20.17 20.23 -0.40
CA ALA A 92 -18.80 20.72 -0.32
C ALA A 92 -18.01 20.37 -1.60
N ARG A 93 -18.16 19.13 -2.12
CA ARG A 93 -17.53 18.71 -3.38
C ARG A 93 -17.99 19.55 -4.56
N GLU A 94 -19.29 19.80 -4.69
CA GLU A 94 -19.84 20.60 -5.78
C GLU A 94 -19.22 22.01 -5.76
N LYS A 95 -19.18 22.67 -4.59
CA LYS A 95 -18.58 24.00 -4.48
C LYS A 95 -17.08 24.03 -4.71
N LEU A 96 -16.34 23.00 -4.28
CA LEU A 96 -14.92 22.86 -4.58
C LEU A 96 -14.65 22.73 -6.09
N ILE A 97 -15.53 22.04 -6.83
CA ILE A 97 -15.43 21.92 -8.30
C ILE A 97 -15.82 23.23 -8.98
N GLU A 98 -16.96 23.81 -8.61
CA GLU A 98 -17.53 25.00 -9.27
C GLU A 98 -16.70 26.26 -9.03
N ARG A 99 -16.28 26.51 -7.78
CA ARG A 99 -15.66 27.78 -7.38
C ARG A 99 -14.14 27.74 -7.33
N HIS A 100 -13.57 26.56 -7.09
CA HIS A 100 -12.13 26.40 -6.89
C HIS A 100 -11.48 25.48 -7.95
N GLY A 101 -12.26 24.87 -8.85
CA GLY A 101 -11.76 23.99 -9.90
C GLY A 101 -11.16 22.67 -9.39
N ILE A 102 -11.38 22.32 -8.12
CA ILE A 102 -10.74 21.16 -7.49
C ILE A 102 -11.59 19.92 -7.73
N LYS A 103 -11.13 19.06 -8.65
CA LYS A 103 -11.80 17.79 -8.96
C LYS A 103 -11.35 16.70 -8.01
N ILE A 104 -12.16 16.45 -6.99
CA ILE A 104 -11.96 15.35 -6.03
C ILE A 104 -13.12 14.35 -6.08
N GLY A 105 -12.83 13.07 -5.82
CA GLY A 105 -13.85 12.04 -5.66
C GLY A 105 -14.62 12.23 -4.35
N LEU A 106 -15.93 11.94 -4.36
CA LEU A 106 -16.79 12.09 -3.18
C LEU A 106 -16.27 11.27 -1.98
N GLU A 107 -15.94 9.99 -2.20
CA GLU A 107 -15.42 9.13 -1.14
C GLU A 107 -14.09 9.64 -0.58
N THR A 108 -13.23 10.25 -1.41
CA THR A 108 -11.99 10.85 -0.94
C THR A 108 -12.26 12.06 -0.04
N LEU A 109 -13.18 12.95 -0.45
CA LEU A 109 -13.55 14.12 0.34
C LEU A 109 -14.20 13.72 1.66
N ARG A 110 -15.13 12.76 1.62
CA ARG A 110 -15.78 12.23 2.82
C ARG A 110 -14.78 11.64 3.81
N GLN A 111 -13.82 10.83 3.34
CA GLN A 111 -12.77 10.29 4.20
C GLN A 111 -11.87 11.38 4.79
N TRP A 112 -11.63 12.48 4.07
CA TRP A 112 -10.88 13.61 4.60
C TRP A 112 -11.65 14.38 5.66
N MET A 113 -12.94 14.66 5.44
CA MET A 113 -13.82 15.33 6.41
C MET A 113 -13.95 14.51 7.70
N ILE A 114 -14.21 13.20 7.60
CA ILE A 114 -14.28 12.30 8.76
C ILE A 114 -12.95 12.27 9.54
N ALA A 115 -11.82 12.23 8.83
CA ALA A 115 -10.51 12.24 9.48
C ALA A 115 -10.16 13.59 10.13
N ASP A 116 -10.84 14.68 9.74
CA ASP A 116 -10.67 16.04 10.25
C ASP A 116 -11.71 16.40 11.33
N GLY A 117 -12.77 15.58 11.49
CA GLY A 117 -13.83 15.79 12.48
C GLY A 117 -15.03 16.59 11.99
N LEU A 118 -15.19 16.72 10.66
CA LEU A 118 -16.31 17.36 9.96
C LEU A 118 -17.38 16.34 9.54
#